data_AF-K1TIZ7-F1
#
_entry.id   AF-K1TIZ7-F1
#
_cell.length_a   1.000
_cell.length_b   1.000
_cell.length_c   1.000
_cell.angle_alpha   90.00
_cell.angle_beta   90.00
_cell.angle_gamma   90.00
#
_symmetry.space_group_name_H-M   'P 1'
#
loop_
_entity.id
_entity.type
_entity.pdbx_description
1 polymer ?
#
loop_
_entity_poly.entity_id
_entity_poly.type
_entity_poly.pdbx_seq_one_letter_code
_entity_poly.pdbx_strand_id
1 'polypeptide(L)' 'GILLWLQLKIVAREAGVAISTVSNVFNNGDIVSEETKQKVLEAVEKLHYIPNMNAKLLKSNRKIL' A
#
# COMPACT_ATOMS: atom_id res chain seq x y z
N GLY A 1 1.21 6.80 12.17
CA GLY A 1 -0.07 7.55 12.26
C GLY A 1 -1.23 6.65 11.89
N ILE A 2 -2.43 6.91 12.43
CA ILE A 2 -3.65 6.08 12.30
C ILE A 2 -4.01 5.70 10.84
N LEU A 3 -3.68 6.56 9.87
CA LEU A 3 -3.95 6.33 8.45
C LEU A 3 -3.21 5.12 7.87
N LEU A 4 -1.94 4.93 8.25
CA LEU A 4 -1.10 3.83 7.76
C LEU A 4 -1.60 2.49 8.30
N TRP A 5 -2.10 2.47 9.53
CA TRP A 5 -2.63 1.27 10.16
C TRP A 5 -3.94 0.79 9.50
N LEU A 6 -4.78 1.74 9.09
CA LEU A 6 -6.01 1.44 8.34
C LEU A 6 -5.69 0.87 6.95
N GLN A 7 -4.68 1.42 6.25
CA GLN A 7 -4.25 0.89 4.95
C GLN A 7 -3.71 -0.54 5.03
N LEU A 8 -2.86 -0.85 6.01
CA LEU A 8 -2.36 -2.22 6.21
C LEU A 8 -3.49 -3.22 6.48
N LYS A 9 -4.50 -2.81 7.24
CA LYS A 9 -5.67 -3.65 7.53
C LYS A 9 -6.53 -3.92 6.29
N ILE A 10 -6.67 -2.91 5.42
CA ILE A 10 -7.42 -3.06 4.16
C ILE A 10 -6.65 -3.98 3.20
N VAL A 11 -5.34 -3.76 3.03
CA VAL A 11 -4.47 -4.61 2.19
C VAL A 11 -4.46 -6.06 2.70
N ALA A 12 -4.36 -6.26 4.01
CA ALA A 12 -4.39 -7.59 4.63
C ALA A 12 -5.69 -8.33 4.34
N ARG A 13 -6.83 -7.62 4.47
CA ARG A 13 -8.15 -8.17 4.19
C ARG A 13 -8.33 -8.53 2.71
N GLU A 14 -7.85 -7.69 1.80
CA GLU A 14 -7.94 -7.91 0.36
C GLU A 14 -7.02 -9.04 -0.11
N ALA A 15 -5.79 -9.11 0.40
CA ALA A 15 -4.84 -10.18 0.10
C ALA A 15 -5.18 -11.52 0.80
N GLY A 16 -6.13 -11.52 1.75
CA GLY A 16 -6.52 -12.71 2.51
C GLY A 16 -5.45 -13.17 3.51
N VAL A 17 -4.65 -12.25 4.04
CA VAL A 17 -3.51 -12.55 4.94
C VAL A 17 -3.61 -11.75 6.23
N ALA A 18 -2.78 -12.07 7.22
CA ALA A 18 -2.72 -11.31 8.47
C ALA A 18 -2.04 -9.94 8.28
N ILE A 19 -2.40 -8.96 9.13
CA ILE A 19 -1.76 -7.63 9.14
C ILE A 19 -0.26 -7.74 9.40
N SER A 20 0.16 -8.67 10.26
CA SER A 20 1.57 -8.99 10.51
C SER A 20 2.28 -9.49 9.25
N THR A 21 1.61 -10.28 8.42
CA THR A 21 2.15 -10.74 7.14
C THR A 21 2.37 -9.59 6.17
N VAL A 22 1.40 -8.67 6.05
CA VAL A 22 1.57 -7.46 5.23
C VAL A 22 2.70 -6.60 5.77
N SER A 23 2.76 -6.39 7.09
CA SER A 23 3.85 -5.66 7.73
C SER A 23 5.20 -6.33 7.50
N ASN A 24 5.27 -7.67 7.51
CA ASN A 24 6.48 -8.41 7.22
C ASN A 24 6.87 -8.29 5.74
N VAL A 25 5.91 -8.32 4.81
CA VAL A 25 6.20 -8.07 3.38
C VAL A 25 6.88 -6.71 3.20
N PHE A 26 6.45 -5.68 3.94
CA PHE A 26 7.05 -4.34 3.87
C PHE A 26 8.34 -4.15 4.69
N ASN A 27 8.47 -4.79 5.85
CA ASN A 27 9.61 -4.61 6.76
C ASN A 27 10.72 -5.66 6.59
N ASN A 28 10.37 -6.89 6.25
CA ASN A 28 11.28 -8.05 6.13
C ASN A 28 10.67 -9.09 5.17
N GLY A 29 10.77 -8.80 3.87
CA GLY A 29 10.18 -9.60 2.80
C GLY A 29 10.76 -11.02 2.68
N ASP A 30 11.93 -11.31 3.25
CA ASP A 30 12.56 -12.64 3.14
C ASP A 30 11.87 -13.74 3.96
N ILE A 31 11.07 -13.35 4.95
CA ILE A 31 10.36 -14.30 5.84
C ILE A 31 8.99 -14.70 5.26
N VAL A 32 8.62 -14.14 4.10
CA VAL A 32 7.30 -14.31 3.50
C VAL A 32 7.45 -15.02 2.17
N SER A 33 6.71 -16.12 1.98
CA SER A 33 6.69 -16.86 0.71
C SER A 33 6.39 -15.92 -0.46
N GLU A 34 7.02 -16.16 -1.61
CA GLU A 34 6.78 -15.36 -2.82
C GLU A 34 5.30 -15.34 -3.24
N GLU A 35 4.56 -16.44 -3.07
CA GLU A 35 3.11 -16.49 -3.31
C GLU A 35 2.36 -15.43 -2.47
N THR A 36 2.70 -15.33 -1.20
CA THR A 36 2.09 -14.38 -0.25
C THR A 36 2.50 -12.94 -0.56
N LYS A 37 3.77 -12.70 -0.94
CA LYS A 37 4.19 -11.38 -1.46
C LYS A 37 3.35 -10.97 -2.66
N GLN A 38 3.12 -11.89 -3.59
CA GLN A 38 2.42 -11.61 -4.83
C GLN A 38 0.94 -11.26 -4.57
N LYS A 39 0.26 -11.99 -3.68
CA LYS A 39 -1.10 -11.65 -3.21
C LYS A 39 -1.18 -10.27 -2.58
N VAL A 40 -0.19 -9.91 -1.76
CA VAL A 40 -0.11 -8.59 -1.12
C VAL A 40 0.12 -7.48 -2.14
N LEU A 41 1.02 -7.69 -3.11
CA LEU A 41 1.28 -6.73 -4.19
C LEU A 41 0.06 -6.55 -5.10
N GLU A 42 -0.61 -7.64 -5.49
CA GLU A 42 -1.87 -7.57 -6.24
C GLU A 42 -2.97 -6.84 -5.47
N ALA A 43 -3.09 -7.07 -4.16
CA ALA A 43 -4.06 -6.36 -3.34
C ALA A 43 -3.75 -4.87 -3.26
N VAL A 44 -2.49 -4.48 -3.14
CA VAL A 44 -2.06 -3.06 -3.16
C VAL A 44 -2.37 -2.40 -4.51
N GLU A 45 -2.16 -3.14 -5.61
CA GLU A 45 -2.47 -2.69 -6.97
C GLU A 45 -3.99 -2.56 -7.20
N LYS A 46 -4.77 -3.57 -6.82
CA LYS A 46 -6.24 -3.60 -6.88
C LYS A 46 -6.88 -2.52 -6.02
N LEU A 47 -6.34 -2.27 -4.83
CA LEU A 47 -6.81 -1.21 -3.95
C LEU A 47 -6.49 0.19 -4.48
N HIS A 48 -5.90 0.29 -5.68
CA HIS A 48 -5.61 1.56 -6.32
C HIS A 48 -4.86 2.48 -5.34
N TYR A 49 -3.75 1.99 -4.76
CA TYR A 49 -2.66 2.91 -4.42
C TYR A 49 -2.09 3.43 -5.74
N ILE A 50 -2.89 4.22 -6.45
CA ILE A 50 -2.44 5.09 -7.51
C ILE A 50 -1.61 6.12 -6.73
N PRO A 51 -0.27 6.14 -6.79
CA PRO A 51 0.43 7.37 -6.48
C PRO A 51 -0.11 8.34 -7.52
N ASN A 52 -1.07 9.16 -7.11
CA ASN A 52 -1.87 9.97 -7.98
C ASN A 52 -0.92 10.74 -8.91
N MET A 53 -0.73 10.26 -10.14
CA MET A 53 0.14 10.93 -11.11
C MET A 53 -0.43 12.31 -11.44
N ASN A 54 -1.72 12.52 -11.16
CA ASN A 54 -2.39 13.82 -11.25
C ASN A 54 -2.21 14.70 -9.99
N ALA A 55 -1.86 14.15 -8.82
CA ALA A 55 -1.53 14.97 -7.64
C ALA A 55 -0.16 15.65 -7.74
N LYS A 56 0.74 15.16 -8.60
CA LYS A 56 2.05 15.78 -8.83
C LYS A 56 1.93 17.07 -9.66
N LEU A 57 0.87 17.24 -10.45
CA LEU A 57 0.61 18.45 -11.23
C LEU A 57 -0.10 19.56 -10.43
N LEU A 58 -0.88 19.21 -9.39
CA LEU A 58 -1.57 20.21 -8.57
C LEU A 58 -0.70 20.85 -7.47
N LYS A 59 0.52 20.34 -7.23
CA LYS A 59 1.49 20.96 -6.31
C LYS A 59 2.42 21.99 -6.95
N SER A 60 2.35 22.18 -8.27
CA SER A 60 3.22 23.13 -8.98
C SER A 60 2.51 24.39 -9.48
N ASN A 61 1.23 24.64 -9.18
CA ASN A 61 0.57 25.84 -9.70
C ASN A 61 -0.44 26.54 -8.79
N ARG A 62 -0.12 26.68 -7.49
CA ARG A 62 -0.70 27.77 -6.68
C ARG A 62 0.39 28.57 -5.98
N LYS A 63 1.05 29.42 -6.77
CA LYS A 63 1.36 30.79 -6.36
C LYS A 63 0.47 31.70 -7.19
N ILE A 64 -0.71 31.98 -6.65
CA ILE A 64 -1.39 33.25 -6.90
C ILE A 64 -1.30 33.98 -5.57
N LEU A 65 -0.76 35.20 -5.66
CA LEU A 65 -0.29 36.12 -4.63
C LEU A 65 1.15 35.86 -4.16
#